data_AF-A0A7X6PY17-F1
#
_entry.id   AF-A0A7X6PY17-F1
#
_cell.length_a   1.000
_cell.length_b   1.000
_cell.length_c   1.000
_cell.angle_alpha   90.00
_cell.angle_beta   90.00
_cell.angle_gamma   90.00
#
_symmetry.space_group_name_H-M   'P 1'
#
loop_
_entity.id
_entity.type
_entity.pdbx_description
1 polymer ?
#
loop_
_entity_poly.entity_id
_entity_poly.type
_entity_poly.pdbx_seq_one_letter_code
_entity_poly.pdbx_strand_id
1 'polypeptide(L)'
;MAVGKRPILFTIFGGTGDLTYRKLLPALYNLMATKTLPHELKVFIVGRRDYTTASYGELIRPWIQEHARLPFGENVFEALMEHVEYVKMNFTVPEDYALLHDHYQQYPHAQQLYYYAVAPEFFEVISNNLKTCDCMAVENTHQVMIEKPFGVDLESAQLLDKQLLEVFERDSIYRIDHYLGKEMIQNILTIRFQNRLFKEVFN
;
A
#
# COMPACT_ATOMS: atom_id res chain seq x y z
N MET A 1 13.80 20.58 5.53
CA MET A 1 12.67 20.76 4.61
C MET A 1 11.43 20.27 5.32
N ALA A 2 10.51 21.17 5.64
CA ALA A 2 9.28 20.81 6.34
C ALA A 2 8.46 19.89 5.43
N VAL A 3 8.28 18.63 5.85
CA VAL A 3 7.27 17.75 5.27
C VAL A 3 5.93 18.41 5.59
N GLY A 4 5.35 19.11 4.62
CA GLY A 4 4.01 19.66 4.74
C GLY A 4 3.09 18.50 5.09
N LYS A 5 2.45 18.56 6.26
CA LYS A 5 1.54 17.54 6.77
C LYS A 5 0.33 17.45 5.82
N ARG A 6 0.43 16.60 4.81
CA ARG A 6 -0.71 16.18 4.00
C ARG A 6 -1.26 14.89 4.60
N PRO A 7 -2.59 14.74 4.69
CA PRO A 7 -3.16 13.46 5.11
C PRO A 7 -2.73 12.37 4.14
N ILE A 8 -2.43 11.19 4.65
CA ILE A 8 -2.13 10.01 3.85
C ILE A 8 -3.36 9.11 3.83
N LEU A 9 -3.87 8.81 2.63
CA LEU A 9 -4.90 7.81 2.43
C LEU A 9 -4.22 6.57 1.87
N PHE A 10 -4.22 5.48 2.63
CA PHE A 10 -3.62 4.22 2.23
C PHE A 10 -4.68 3.17 1.93
N THR A 11 -4.90 2.90 0.65
CA THR A 11 -5.95 1.99 0.19
C THR A 11 -5.34 0.65 -0.21
N ILE A 12 -5.73 -0.41 0.48
CA ILE A 12 -5.28 -1.78 0.21
C ILE A 12 -6.39 -2.51 -0.56
N PHE A 13 -6.16 -2.71 -1.86
CA PHE A 13 -6.96 -3.60 -2.68
C PHE A 13 -6.58 -5.06 -2.40
N GLY A 14 -7.56 -5.94 -2.21
CA GLY A 14 -7.29 -7.29 -1.72
C GLY A 14 -7.14 -7.34 -0.20
N GLY A 15 -7.88 -6.49 0.50
CA GLY A 15 -7.84 -6.33 1.95
C GLY A 15 -8.17 -7.61 2.75
N THR A 16 -8.79 -8.60 2.13
CA THR A 16 -9.08 -9.91 2.76
C THR A 16 -8.13 -11.03 2.34
N GLY A 17 -7.03 -10.70 1.66
CA GLY A 17 -6.03 -11.65 1.17
C GLY A 17 -4.95 -11.99 2.21
N ASP A 18 -4.26 -13.10 1.99
CA ASP A 18 -3.23 -13.62 2.91
C ASP A 18 -2.07 -12.62 3.11
N LEU A 19 -1.64 -11.94 2.05
CA LEU A 19 -0.58 -10.93 2.12
C LEU A 19 -0.96 -9.78 3.08
N THR A 20 -2.20 -9.30 2.98
CA THR A 20 -2.70 -8.22 3.85
C THR A 20 -2.65 -8.63 5.31
N TYR A 21 -3.13 -9.83 5.63
CA TYR A 21 -3.20 -10.34 7.00
C TYR A 21 -1.82 -10.69 7.57
N ARG A 22 -0.94 -11.32 6.79
CA ARG A 22 0.34 -11.80 7.29
C ARG A 22 1.46 -10.77 7.24
N LYS A 23 1.33 -9.72 6.42
CA LYS A 23 2.42 -8.75 6.17
C LYS A 23 1.98 -7.30 6.33
N LEU A 24 0.95 -6.85 5.62
CA LEU A 24 0.65 -5.42 5.54
C LEU A 24 0.09 -4.86 6.84
N LEU A 25 -0.97 -5.47 7.39
CA LEU A 25 -1.55 -5.03 8.66
C LEU A 25 -0.59 -5.20 9.84
N PRO A 26 0.15 -6.33 9.98
CA PRO A 26 1.19 -6.43 11.00
C PRO A 26 2.30 -5.38 10.84
N ALA A 27 2.67 -5.01 9.62
CA ALA A 27 3.63 -3.94 9.38
C ALA A 27 3.09 -2.57 9.81
N LEU A 28 1.83 -2.25 9.48
CA LEU A 28 1.16 -1.03 9.96
C LEU A 28 1.07 -1.00 11.49
N TYR A 29 0.75 -2.13 12.13
CA TYR A 29 0.78 -2.25 13.59
C TYR A 29 2.17 -1.95 14.16
N ASN A 30 3.22 -2.53 13.58
CA ASN A 30 4.59 -2.25 14.03
C ASN A 30 4.93 -0.75 13.90
N LEU A 31 4.53 -0.10 12.80
CA LEU A 31 4.73 1.33 12.58
C LEU A 31 3.94 2.19 13.58
N MET A 32 2.73 1.75 13.97
CA MET A 32 1.93 2.38 15.00
C MET A 32 2.61 2.25 16.37
N ALA A 33 3.08 1.04 16.71
CA ALA A 33 3.78 0.74 17.95
C ALA A 33 5.07 1.57 18.11
N THR A 34 5.79 1.83 17.01
CA THR A 34 7.00 2.68 17.00
C THR A 34 6.72 4.17 16.90
N LYS A 35 5.45 4.59 16.82
CA LYS A 35 5.02 6.00 16.67
C LYS A 35 5.67 6.69 15.46
N THR A 36 5.88 5.93 14.39
CA THR A 36 6.50 6.42 13.15
C THR A 36 5.48 6.73 12.06
N LEU A 37 4.20 6.43 12.29
CA LEU A 37 3.14 6.80 11.37
C LEU A 37 2.88 8.31 11.41
N PRO A 38 2.51 8.91 10.27
CA PRO A 38 2.03 10.30 10.24
C PRO A 38 0.80 10.46 11.13
N HIS A 39 0.63 11.67 11.68
CA HIS A 39 -0.52 12.00 12.53
C HIS A 39 -1.88 11.90 11.81
N GLU A 40 -1.91 12.11 10.49
CA GLU A 40 -3.12 12.08 9.67
C GLU A 40 -2.99 10.95 8.64
N LEU A 41 -3.27 9.72 9.07
CA LEU A 41 -3.34 8.54 8.22
C LEU A 41 -4.77 8.01 8.23
N LYS A 42 -5.29 7.61 7.07
CA LYS A 42 -6.49 6.79 6.96
C LYS A 42 -6.17 5.57 6.12
N VAL A 43 -6.56 4.39 6.58
CA VAL A 43 -6.30 3.13 5.88
C VAL A 43 -7.63 2.54 5.40
N PHE A 44 -7.84 2.50 4.09
CA PHE A 44 -9.01 1.88 3.48
C PHE A 44 -8.69 0.45 3.08
N ILE A 45 -9.44 -0.49 3.64
CA ILE A 45 -9.31 -1.92 3.33
C ILE A 45 -10.44 -2.28 2.38
N VAL A 46 -10.11 -2.55 1.12
CA VAL A 46 -11.10 -2.92 0.11
C VAL A 46 -11.26 -4.43 0.04
N GLY A 47 -12.49 -4.91 0.20
CA GLY A 47 -12.80 -6.32 0.04
C GLY A 47 -14.24 -6.59 -0.35
N ARG A 48 -14.50 -7.82 -0.82
CA ARG A 48 -15.83 -8.26 -1.30
C ARG A 48 -16.70 -8.91 -0.22
N ARG A 49 -16.11 -9.24 0.93
CA ARG A 49 -16.81 -9.96 1.99
C ARG A 49 -17.70 -9.00 2.77
N ASP A 50 -18.76 -9.54 3.36
CA ASP A 50 -19.72 -8.75 4.12
C ASP A 50 -19.21 -8.52 5.55
N TYR A 51 -18.24 -7.61 5.68
CA TYR A 51 -17.71 -7.18 6.96
C TYR A 51 -18.06 -5.71 7.21
N THR A 52 -18.30 -5.39 8.47
CA THR A 52 -18.17 -4.03 9.00
C THR A 52 -16.73 -3.81 9.45
N THR A 53 -16.30 -2.55 9.59
CA THR A 53 -14.99 -2.20 10.16
C THR A 53 -14.75 -2.89 11.51
N ALA A 54 -15.78 -2.95 12.38
CA ALA A 54 -15.69 -3.64 13.66
C ALA A 54 -15.48 -5.15 13.50
N SER A 55 -16.28 -5.83 12.67
CA SER A 55 -16.09 -7.27 12.44
C SER A 55 -14.77 -7.60 11.73
N TYR A 56 -14.28 -6.68 10.89
CA TYR A 56 -12.99 -6.82 10.25
C TYR A 56 -11.86 -6.68 11.26
N GLY A 57 -11.95 -5.73 12.21
CA GLY A 57 -11.03 -5.59 13.33
C GLY A 57 -10.88 -6.90 14.14
N GLU A 58 -12.01 -7.49 14.54
CA GLU A 58 -11.98 -8.77 15.26
C GLU A 58 -11.39 -9.91 14.43
N LEU A 59 -11.63 -9.92 13.12
CA LEU A 59 -11.02 -10.88 12.20
C LEU A 59 -9.49 -10.75 12.13
N ILE A 60 -8.95 -9.52 12.08
CA ILE A 60 -7.52 -9.28 11.87
C ILE A 60 -6.69 -9.29 13.16
N ARG A 61 -7.33 -9.15 14.32
CA ARG A 61 -6.70 -9.19 15.65
C ARG A 61 -5.74 -10.38 15.84
N PRO A 62 -6.16 -11.65 15.64
CA PRO A 62 -5.26 -12.80 15.81
C PRO A 62 -4.09 -12.79 14.83
N TRP A 63 -4.28 -12.30 13.60
CA TRP A 63 -3.21 -12.21 12.60
C TRP A 63 -2.13 -11.20 13.00
N ILE A 64 -2.54 -10.07 13.58
CA ILE A 64 -1.60 -9.09 14.12
C ILE A 64 -0.86 -9.66 15.33
N GLN A 65 -1.56 -10.36 16.23
CA GLN A 65 -0.93 -11.04 17.37
C GLN A 65 0.13 -12.06 16.94
N GLU A 66 -0.12 -12.81 15.88
CA GLU A 66 0.78 -13.86 15.39
C GLU A 66 1.95 -13.31 14.56
N HIS A 67 1.72 -12.28 13.73
CA HIS A 67 2.69 -11.88 12.70
C HIS A 67 3.35 -10.52 12.94
N ALA A 68 2.91 -9.75 13.93
CA ALA A 68 3.63 -8.54 14.33
C ALA A 68 5.03 -8.91 14.84
N ARG A 69 6.00 -8.02 14.61
CA ARG A 69 7.37 -8.22 15.11
C ARG A 69 7.50 -7.76 16.54
N LEU A 70 6.73 -6.74 16.90
CA LEU A 70 6.69 -6.18 18.24
C LEU A 70 5.59 -6.85 19.07
N PRO A 71 5.74 -6.87 20.41
CA PRO A 71 4.71 -7.41 21.29
C PRO A 71 3.34 -6.79 21.03
N PHE A 72 2.31 -7.63 21.09
CA PHE A 72 0.93 -7.15 20.99
C PHE A 72 0.55 -6.33 22.22
N GLY A 73 -0.09 -5.19 22.01
CA GLY A 73 -0.62 -4.31 23.03
C GLY A 73 -1.98 -3.78 22.61
N GLU A 74 -2.97 -3.93 23.49
CA GLU A 74 -4.37 -3.61 23.19
C GLU A 74 -4.53 -2.16 22.74
N ASN A 75 -3.95 -1.21 23.48
CA ASN A 75 -4.05 0.22 23.15
C ASN A 75 -3.44 0.56 21.77
N VAL A 76 -2.40 -0.16 21.33
CA VAL A 76 -1.78 0.08 20.02
C VAL A 76 -2.67 -0.47 18.91
N PHE A 77 -3.29 -1.61 19.16
CA PHE A 77 -4.24 -2.22 18.24
C PHE A 77 -5.49 -1.35 18.09
N GLU A 78 -6.07 -0.90 19.19
CA GLU A 78 -7.22 0.02 19.18
C GLU A 78 -6.88 1.30 18.42
N ALA A 79 -5.72 1.92 18.71
CA ALA A 79 -5.25 3.08 17.98
C ALA A 79 -5.11 2.81 16.47
N LEU A 80 -4.54 1.67 16.05
CA LEU A 80 -4.49 1.29 14.63
C LEU A 80 -5.90 1.21 14.03
N MET A 81 -6.85 0.61 14.75
CA MET A 81 -8.22 0.43 14.26
C MET A 81 -8.99 1.74 14.12
N GLU A 82 -8.64 2.81 14.85
CA GLU A 82 -9.19 4.15 14.62
C GLU A 82 -8.86 4.70 13.22
N HIS A 83 -7.71 4.30 12.66
CA HIS A 83 -7.29 4.69 11.32
C HIS A 83 -7.84 3.77 10.21
N VAL A 84 -8.28 2.55 10.56
CA VAL A 84 -8.70 1.54 9.58
C VAL A 84 -10.19 1.67 9.28
N GLU A 85 -10.55 1.56 8.01
CA GLU A 85 -11.92 1.51 7.55
C GLU A 85 -12.08 0.41 6.50
N TYR A 86 -13.06 -0.47 6.70
CA TYR A 86 -13.36 -1.52 5.75
C TYR A 86 -14.39 -1.02 4.73
N VAL A 87 -14.02 -1.07 3.45
CA VAL A 87 -14.89 -0.70 2.33
C VAL A 87 -15.30 -1.98 1.62
N LYS A 88 -16.57 -2.36 1.80
CA LYS A 88 -17.18 -3.47 1.06
C LYS A 88 -17.42 -3.02 -0.39
N MET A 89 -16.56 -3.46 -1.29
CA MET A 89 -16.58 -3.09 -2.69
C MET A 89 -16.03 -4.23 -3.54
N ASN A 90 -16.65 -4.46 -4.71
CA ASN A 90 -16.04 -5.21 -5.78
C ASN A 90 -15.28 -4.28 -6.72
N PHE A 91 -13.95 -4.31 -6.63
CA PHE A 91 -13.07 -3.44 -7.44
C PHE A 91 -13.14 -3.69 -8.96
N THR A 92 -13.84 -4.73 -9.42
CA THR A 92 -14.12 -4.97 -10.85
C THR A 92 -15.39 -4.27 -11.34
N VAL A 93 -16.21 -3.73 -10.42
CA VAL A 93 -17.48 -3.06 -10.70
C VAL A 93 -17.26 -1.55 -10.58
N PRO A 94 -17.27 -0.79 -11.70
CA PRO A 94 -17.01 0.65 -11.66
C PRO A 94 -17.94 1.42 -10.72
N GLU A 95 -19.19 1.01 -10.60
CA GLU A 95 -20.20 1.69 -9.78
C GLU A 95 -19.85 1.69 -8.29
N ASP A 96 -19.17 0.63 -7.80
CA ASP A 96 -18.80 0.54 -6.38
C ASP A 96 -17.71 1.57 -6.00
N TYR A 97 -16.95 2.10 -6.98
CA TYR A 97 -15.93 3.13 -6.72
C TYR A 97 -16.53 4.47 -6.30
N ALA A 98 -17.83 4.70 -6.53
CA ALA A 98 -18.51 5.88 -6.00
C ALA A 98 -18.39 5.96 -4.47
N LEU A 99 -18.47 4.81 -3.78
CA LEU A 99 -18.26 4.75 -2.32
C LEU A 99 -16.87 5.24 -1.93
N LEU A 100 -15.86 4.76 -2.66
CA LEU A 100 -14.46 5.12 -2.40
C LEU A 100 -14.18 6.59 -2.73
N HIS A 101 -14.78 7.11 -3.81
CA HIS A 101 -14.72 8.52 -4.17
C HIS A 101 -15.29 9.41 -3.06
N ASP A 102 -16.47 9.08 -2.53
CA ASP A 102 -17.11 9.84 -1.44
C ASP A 102 -16.21 9.89 -0.19
N HIS A 103 -15.52 8.79 0.14
CA HIS A 103 -14.55 8.77 1.22
C HIS A 103 -13.33 9.66 0.92
N TYR A 104 -12.81 9.64 -0.31
CA TYR A 104 -11.63 10.44 -0.68
C TYR A 104 -11.92 11.95 -0.69
N GLN A 105 -13.12 12.36 -1.07
CA GLN A 105 -13.52 13.78 -1.07
C GLN A 105 -13.48 14.43 0.32
N GLN A 106 -13.56 13.64 1.38
CA GLN A 106 -13.43 14.12 2.76
C GLN A 106 -12.01 14.58 3.11
N TYR A 107 -11.01 14.24 2.29
CA TYR A 107 -9.59 14.50 2.53
C TYR A 107 -8.94 15.19 1.31
N PRO A 108 -9.20 16.48 1.08
CA PRO A 108 -8.56 17.25 0.01
C PRO A 108 -7.06 17.42 0.28
N HIS A 109 -6.27 17.56 -0.79
CA HIS A 109 -4.81 17.70 -0.75
C HIS A 109 -4.06 16.54 -0.07
N ALA A 110 -4.63 15.34 -0.15
CA ALA A 110 -4.06 14.12 0.42
C ALA A 110 -2.99 13.49 -0.48
N GLN A 111 -2.09 12.74 0.15
CA GLN A 111 -1.28 11.74 -0.54
C GLN A 111 -2.03 10.42 -0.56
N GLN A 112 -2.46 9.98 -1.74
CA GLN A 112 -3.16 8.72 -1.93
C GLN A 112 -2.16 7.62 -2.34
N LEU A 113 -2.06 6.62 -1.49
CA LEU A 113 -1.24 5.43 -1.68
C LEU A 113 -2.17 4.25 -1.96
N TYR A 114 -2.01 3.62 -3.12
CA TYR A 114 -2.77 2.42 -3.47
C TYR A 114 -1.84 1.21 -3.40
N TYR A 115 -2.23 0.19 -2.67
CA TYR A 115 -1.53 -1.08 -2.62
C TYR A 115 -2.36 -2.17 -3.29
N TYR A 116 -1.83 -2.76 -4.36
CA TYR A 116 -2.50 -3.82 -5.10
C TYR A 116 -2.10 -5.20 -4.56
N ALA A 117 -2.71 -5.62 -3.45
CA ALA A 117 -2.57 -6.98 -2.90
C ALA A 117 -3.53 -7.96 -3.59
N VAL A 118 -3.60 -7.89 -4.92
CA VAL A 118 -4.47 -8.70 -5.80
C VAL A 118 -3.65 -9.34 -6.91
N ALA A 119 -4.28 -10.23 -7.69
CA ALA A 119 -3.62 -10.81 -8.86
C ALA A 119 -3.30 -9.73 -9.92
N PRO A 120 -2.19 -9.86 -10.67
CA PRO A 120 -1.75 -8.86 -11.66
C PRO A 120 -2.78 -8.51 -12.73
N GLU A 121 -3.63 -9.47 -13.11
CA GLU A 121 -4.73 -9.28 -14.07
C GLU A 121 -5.72 -8.17 -13.66
N PHE A 122 -5.77 -7.81 -12.37
CA PHE A 122 -6.64 -6.75 -11.87
C PHE A 122 -5.98 -5.38 -11.79
N PHE A 123 -4.67 -5.26 -12.02
CA PHE A 123 -3.97 -3.98 -11.88
C PHE A 123 -4.49 -2.93 -12.87
N GLU A 124 -4.71 -3.33 -14.12
CA GLU A 124 -5.32 -2.46 -15.13
C GLU A 124 -6.76 -2.08 -14.76
N VAL A 125 -7.57 -3.07 -14.39
CA VAL A 125 -8.99 -2.86 -14.04
C VAL A 125 -9.12 -1.84 -12.89
N ILE A 126 -8.33 -1.99 -11.84
CA ILE A 126 -8.35 -1.08 -10.69
C ILE A 126 -7.89 0.32 -11.10
N SER A 127 -6.77 0.42 -11.83
CA SER A 127 -6.20 1.71 -12.22
C SER A 127 -7.14 2.49 -13.15
N ASN A 128 -7.78 1.80 -14.09
CA ASN A 128 -8.76 2.42 -15.00
C ASN A 128 -10.01 2.87 -14.24
N ASN A 129 -10.55 2.05 -13.35
CA ASN A 129 -11.73 2.43 -12.56
C ASN A 129 -11.44 3.61 -11.62
N LEU A 130 -10.26 3.67 -10.99
CA LEU A 130 -9.83 4.82 -10.20
C LEU A 130 -9.83 6.12 -11.03
N LYS A 131 -9.39 6.05 -12.29
CA LYS A 131 -9.37 7.19 -13.20
C LYS A 131 -10.78 7.57 -13.68
N THR A 132 -11.61 6.60 -14.04
CA THR A 132 -12.96 6.83 -14.57
C THR A 132 -13.92 7.37 -13.52
N CYS A 133 -13.78 6.95 -12.26
CA CYS A 133 -14.64 7.37 -11.15
C CYS A 133 -14.13 8.62 -10.42
N ASP A 134 -13.23 9.39 -11.05
CA ASP A 134 -12.65 10.62 -10.50
C ASP A 134 -12.10 10.47 -9.08
N CYS A 135 -11.58 9.28 -8.76
CA CYS A 135 -10.92 9.03 -7.48
C CYS A 135 -9.51 9.64 -7.44
N MET A 136 -9.02 10.15 -8.58
CA MET A 136 -7.68 10.69 -8.78
C MET A 136 -7.69 12.21 -9.02
N ALA A 137 -8.09 12.96 -7.99
CA ALA A 137 -8.16 14.41 -8.05
C ALA A 137 -6.78 15.06 -8.22
N VAL A 138 -6.67 16.06 -9.10
CA VAL A 138 -5.40 16.69 -9.51
C VAL A 138 -4.66 17.36 -8.33
N GLU A 139 -5.39 17.83 -7.34
CA GLU A 139 -4.82 18.41 -6.12
C GLU A 139 -4.13 17.41 -5.19
N ASN A 140 -4.35 16.10 -5.40
CA ASN A 140 -3.76 15.02 -4.63
C ASN A 140 -2.53 14.44 -5.34
N THR A 141 -1.67 13.79 -4.57
CA THR A 141 -0.57 13.00 -5.15
C THR A 141 -0.92 11.53 -5.09
N HIS A 142 -0.79 10.83 -6.22
CA HIS A 142 -1.17 9.43 -6.34
C HIS A 142 0.07 8.56 -6.51
N GLN A 143 0.20 7.51 -5.69
CA GLN A 143 1.26 6.53 -5.79
C GLN A 143 0.67 5.13 -5.72
N VAL A 144 1.22 4.22 -6.53
CA VAL A 144 0.76 2.83 -6.59
C VAL A 144 1.89 1.89 -6.21
N MET A 145 1.59 0.93 -5.36
CA MET A 145 2.47 -0.16 -4.94
C MET A 145 1.94 -1.47 -5.50
N ILE A 146 2.74 -2.16 -6.30
CA ILE A 146 2.37 -3.43 -6.92
C ILE A 146 3.31 -4.54 -6.49
N GLU A 147 2.75 -5.72 -6.28
CA GLU A 147 3.50 -6.93 -5.97
C GLU A 147 3.84 -7.74 -7.23
N LYS A 148 4.85 -8.60 -7.09
CA LYS A 148 5.21 -9.56 -8.14
C LYS A 148 4.07 -10.57 -8.39
N PRO A 149 3.97 -11.15 -9.61
CA PRO A 149 4.86 -10.97 -10.76
C PRO A 149 4.56 -9.71 -11.58
N PHE A 150 5.59 -9.07 -12.11
CA PHE A 150 5.49 -7.88 -12.97
C PHE A 150 5.36 -8.23 -14.46
N GLY A 151 4.69 -9.35 -14.76
CA GLY A 151 4.77 -10.04 -16.04
C GLY A 151 5.52 -11.37 -15.93
N VAL A 152 5.22 -12.29 -16.84
CA VAL A 152 5.85 -13.62 -16.93
C VAL A 152 6.91 -13.68 -18.03
N ASP A 153 6.90 -12.70 -18.92
CA ASP A 153 7.84 -12.49 -20.02
C ASP A 153 8.01 -10.99 -20.29
N LEU A 154 8.88 -10.64 -21.25
CA LEU A 154 9.15 -9.25 -21.61
C LEU A 154 7.89 -8.53 -22.14
N GLU A 155 7.07 -9.21 -22.93
CA GLU A 155 5.89 -8.63 -23.58
C GLU A 155 4.81 -8.29 -22.54
N SER A 156 4.49 -9.23 -21.65
CA SER A 156 3.54 -9.01 -20.55
C SER A 156 4.04 -7.94 -19.57
N ALA A 157 5.35 -7.86 -19.31
CA ALA A 157 5.92 -6.82 -18.46
C ALA A 157 5.83 -5.43 -19.10
N GLN A 158 6.09 -5.32 -20.41
CA GLN A 158 5.94 -4.07 -21.16
C GLN A 158 4.48 -3.62 -21.23
N LEU A 159 3.56 -4.56 -21.42
CA LEU A 159 2.12 -4.28 -21.42
C LEU A 159 1.68 -3.73 -20.06
N LEU A 160 2.08 -4.39 -18.97
CA LEU A 160 1.77 -3.93 -17.61
C LEU A 160 2.35 -2.54 -17.33
N ASP A 161 3.61 -2.29 -17.71
CA ASP A 161 4.24 -0.97 -17.54
C ASP A 161 3.47 0.11 -18.30
N LYS A 162 3.10 -0.16 -19.55
CA LYS A 162 2.32 0.77 -20.37
C LYS A 162 0.98 1.09 -19.72
N GLN A 163 0.23 0.08 -19.28
CA GLN A 163 -1.08 0.26 -18.65
C GLN A 163 -1.00 1.11 -17.38
N LEU A 164 0.01 0.89 -16.53
CA LEU A 164 0.19 1.69 -15.33
C LEU A 164 0.59 3.13 -15.65
N LEU A 165 1.43 3.34 -16.67
CA LEU A 165 1.87 4.67 -17.12
C LEU A 165 0.75 5.48 -17.80
N GLU A 166 -0.34 4.86 -18.22
CA GLU A 166 -1.54 5.58 -18.71
C GLU A 166 -2.33 6.25 -17.58
N VAL A 167 -2.09 5.86 -16.33
CA VAL A 167 -2.81 6.33 -15.14
C VAL A 167 -1.88 7.05 -14.16
N PHE A 168 -0.68 6.53 -13.93
CA PHE A 168 0.28 7.04 -12.96
C PHE A 168 1.53 7.56 -13.64
N GLU A 169 2.14 8.59 -13.04
CA GLU A 169 3.47 9.02 -13.42
C GLU A 169 4.51 7.94 -13.06
N ARG A 170 5.61 7.88 -13.81
CA ARG A 170 6.65 6.86 -13.63
C ARG A 170 7.20 6.81 -12.19
N ASP A 171 7.43 7.98 -11.60
CA ASP A 171 8.00 8.11 -10.25
C ASP A 171 6.98 7.79 -9.13
N SER A 172 5.71 7.62 -9.49
CA SER A 172 4.63 7.21 -8.61
C SER A 172 4.40 5.70 -8.57
N ILE A 173 5.11 4.91 -9.40
CA ILE A 173 4.93 3.46 -9.49
C ILE A 173 6.03 2.73 -8.70
N TYR A 174 5.64 2.15 -7.56
CA TYR A 174 6.50 1.38 -6.67
C TYR A 174 6.31 -0.12 -6.90
N ARG A 175 7.32 -0.76 -7.47
CA ARG A 175 7.36 -2.21 -7.69
C ARG A 175 8.00 -2.87 -6.47
N ILE A 176 7.22 -3.65 -5.74
CA ILE A 176 7.69 -4.26 -4.49
C ILE A 176 8.49 -5.53 -4.79
N ASP A 177 9.79 -5.45 -4.48
CA ASP A 177 10.63 -6.63 -4.32
C ASP A 177 11.17 -6.67 -2.89
N HIS A 178 10.61 -7.58 -2.08
CA HIS A 178 11.01 -7.79 -0.70
C HIS A 178 12.51 -8.08 -0.49
N TYR A 179 13.27 -8.49 -1.50
CA TYR A 179 14.73 -8.62 -1.38
C TYR A 179 15.41 -7.26 -1.23
N LEU A 180 14.92 -6.22 -1.91
CA LEU A 180 15.47 -4.85 -1.83
C LEU A 180 15.24 -4.20 -0.45
N GLY A 181 14.29 -4.72 0.32
CA GLY A 181 14.02 -4.30 1.69
C GLY A 181 14.88 -5.01 2.75
N LYS A 182 15.73 -5.97 2.38
CA LYS A 182 16.59 -6.68 3.35
C LYS A 182 17.80 -5.83 3.70
N GLU A 183 18.06 -5.66 5.00
CA GLU A 183 19.17 -4.85 5.52
C GLU A 183 20.52 -5.21 4.89
N MET A 184 20.80 -6.50 4.73
CA MET A 184 22.05 -6.96 4.12
C MET A 184 22.21 -6.54 2.65
N ILE A 185 21.11 -6.45 1.89
CA ILE A 185 21.16 -6.00 0.48
C ILE A 185 21.38 -4.48 0.42
N GLN A 186 20.70 -3.72 1.27
CA GLN A 186 20.92 -2.26 1.37
C GLN A 186 22.35 -1.93 1.79
N ASN A 187 22.94 -2.75 2.67
CA ASN A 187 24.33 -2.60 3.13
C ASN A 187 25.38 -2.83 2.04
N ILE A 188 25.06 -3.45 0.90
CA ILE A 188 26.01 -3.63 -0.21
C ILE A 188 26.51 -2.26 -0.69
N LEU A 189 25.62 -1.27 -0.80
CA LEU A 189 25.98 0.08 -1.23
C LEU A 189 26.90 0.76 -0.21
N THR A 190 26.60 0.63 1.08
CA THR A 190 27.43 1.11 2.18
C THR A 190 28.82 0.48 2.13
N ILE A 191 28.90 -0.86 2.04
CA ILE A 191 30.17 -1.60 1.99
C ILE A 191 30.99 -1.18 0.77
N ARG A 192 30.38 -1.13 -0.42
CA ARG A 192 31.08 -0.81 -1.67
C ARG A 192 31.58 0.62 -1.71
N PHE A 193 30.77 1.61 -1.31
CA PHE A 193 31.08 3.02 -1.55
C PHE A 193 31.70 3.74 -0.36
N GLN A 194 31.47 3.28 0.88
CA GLN A 194 32.04 3.90 2.09
C GLN A 194 33.37 3.29 2.51
N ASN A 195 33.80 2.17 1.89
CA ASN A 195 35.10 1.55 2.17
C ASN A 195 36.04 1.69 0.99
N ARG A 196 37.15 2.40 1.22
CA ARG A 196 38.18 2.66 0.20
C ARG A 196 38.75 1.37 -0.42
N LEU A 197 39.00 0.35 0.40
CA LEU A 197 39.52 -0.95 -0.04
C LEU A 197 38.61 -1.59 -1.09
N PHE A 198 37.30 -1.63 -0.84
CA PHE A 198 36.33 -2.23 -1.78
C PHE A 198 36.08 -1.35 -3.00
N LYS A 199 36.13 -0.03 -2.85
CA LYS A 199 35.96 0.91 -3.96
C LYS A 199 37.04 0.75 -5.04
N GLU A 200 38.28 0.44 -4.64
CA GLU A 200 39.42 0.34 -5.56
C GLU A 200 39.50 -1.00 -6.32
N VAL A 201 38.91 -2.08 -5.79
CA VAL A 201 38.96 -3.43 -6.41
C VAL A 201 37.68 -3.86 -7.13
N PHE A 202 36.60 -3.09 -7.02
CA PHE A 202 35.28 -3.43 -7.58
C PHE A 202 35.03 -2.62 -8.86
N ASN A 203 35.66 -3.05 -9.95
CA ASN A 203 35.65 -2.46 -11.29
C ASN A 203 34.74 -3.18 -12.30
#